data_AF-A0AAV4SVJ5-F1
#
_entry.id   AF-A0AAV4SVJ5-F1
#
_cell.length_a   1.000
_cell.length_b   1.000
_cell.length_c   1.000
_cell.angle_alpha   90.00
_cell.angle_beta   90.00
_cell.angle_gamma   90.00
#
_symmetry.space_group_name_H-M   'P 1'
#
loop_
_entity.id
_entity.type
_entity.pdbx_description
1 polymer ?
#
loop_
_entity_poly.entity_id
_entity_poly.type
_entity_poly.pdbx_seq_one_letter_code
_entity_poly.pdbx_strand_id
1 'polypeptide(L)'
;MGKKDTLRRELQYVENSNFHYFIRKTLNGVDKKGDASISKEALEIMDRMLFTIFGDLAMVAKRIRIRAGYKTFTSLDIQTAASAVLKNGVSKHAEVGGISATKKYEVVTGQKSNLLLKSRKK
;
A
#
# COMPACT_ATOMS: atom_id res chain seq x y z
N MET A 1 21.13 -3.30 24.07
CA MET A 1 20.80 -2.44 22.91
C MET A 1 19.57 -1.63 23.27
N GLY A 2 19.63 -0.29 23.26
CA GLY A 2 18.55 0.55 23.76
C GLY A 2 17.42 0.74 22.73
N LYS A 3 16.16 0.85 23.19
CA LYS A 3 14.97 1.07 22.34
C LYS A 3 15.09 2.28 21.39
N LYS A 4 15.91 3.27 21.74
CA LYS A 4 16.17 4.47 20.91
C LYS A 4 17.07 4.18 19.71
N ASP A 5 18.01 3.23 19.85
CA ASP A 5 18.96 2.88 18.78
C ASP A 5 18.29 2.04 17.69
N THR A 6 17.35 1.18 18.09
CA THR A 6 16.50 0.41 17.15
C THR A 6 15.59 1.33 16.34
N LEU A 7 14.94 2.31 16.99
CA LEU A 7 14.07 3.26 16.29
C LEU A 7 14.82 4.09 15.25
N ARG A 8 16.04 4.55 15.58
CA ARG A 8 16.89 5.29 14.64
C ARG A 8 17.27 4.46 13.42
N ARG A 9 17.60 3.18 13.60
CA ARG A 9 17.92 2.27 12.48
C ARG A 9 16.70 1.95 11.63
N GLU A 10 15.53 1.77 12.23
CA GLU A 10 14.28 1.56 11.48
C GLU A 10 13.90 2.79 10.66
N LEU A 11 14.01 3.99 11.23
CA LEU A 11 13.79 5.24 10.50
C LEU A 11 14.79 5.38 9.34
N GLN A 12 16.08 5.09 9.58
CA GLN A 12 17.10 5.12 8.54
C GLN A 12 16.88 4.07 7.44
N TYR A 13 16.35 2.90 7.76
CA TYR A 13 15.97 1.89 6.78
C TYR A 13 14.80 2.37 5.92
N VAL A 14 13.78 2.98 6.52
CA VAL A 14 12.65 3.56 5.79
C VAL A 14 13.11 4.73 4.92
N GLU A 15 13.98 5.61 5.42
CA GLU A 15 14.56 6.73 4.66
C GLU A 15 15.40 6.26 3.47
N ASN A 16 16.12 5.15 3.60
CA ASN A 16 16.92 4.58 2.51
C ASN A 16 16.14 3.61 1.62
N SER A 17 14.89 3.28 1.97
CA SER A 17 14.06 2.39 1.18
C SER A 17 13.46 3.13 -0.02
N ASN A 18 13.50 2.51 -1.19
CA ASN A 18 12.89 3.03 -2.40
C ASN A 18 12.15 1.91 -3.15
N PHE A 19 11.25 2.30 -4.04
CA PHE A 19 10.43 1.44 -4.87
C PHE A 19 11.08 1.11 -6.22
N HIS A 20 12.36 1.45 -6.44
CA HIS A 20 13.01 1.37 -7.77
C HIS A 20 12.90 -0.01 -8.41
N TYR A 21 13.20 -1.06 -7.64
CA TYR A 21 13.08 -2.44 -8.11
C TYR A 21 11.64 -2.77 -8.53
N PHE A 22 10.65 -2.40 -7.71
CA PHE A 22 9.24 -2.70 -7.97
C PHE A 22 8.69 -1.91 -9.15
N ILE A 23 9.11 -0.66 -9.32
CA ILE A 23 8.75 0.18 -10.47
C ILE A 23 9.27 -0.47 -11.75
N ARG A 24 10.55 -0.85 -11.81
CA ARG A 24 11.15 -1.52 -12.98
C ARG A 24 10.51 -2.88 -13.26
N LYS A 25 10.28 -3.69 -12.22
CA LYS A 25 9.60 -4.99 -12.35
C LYS A 25 8.19 -4.83 -12.91
N THR A 26 7.46 -3.81 -12.47
CA THR A 26 6.11 -3.51 -12.95
C THR A 26 6.13 -3.04 -14.40
N LEU A 27 7.07 -2.16 -14.78
CA LEU A 27 7.26 -1.71 -16.16
C LEU A 27 7.46 -2.89 -17.10
N ASN A 28 8.38 -3.80 -16.77
CA ASN A 28 8.67 -4.98 -17.57
C ASN A 28 7.49 -5.97 -17.64
N GLY A 29 6.62 -5.99 -16.62
CA GLY A 29 5.41 -6.80 -16.63
C GLY A 29 4.30 -6.25 -17.54
N VAL A 30 4.28 -4.93 -17.74
CA VAL A 30 3.32 -4.25 -18.61
C VAL A 30 3.82 -4.20 -20.05
N ASP A 31 5.06 -3.77 -20.26
CA ASP A 31 5.69 -3.80 -21.58
C ASP A 31 6.35 -5.16 -21.84
N LYS A 32 5.54 -6.08 -22.36
CA LYS A 32 5.99 -7.44 -22.69
C LYS A 32 7.04 -7.50 -23.81
N LYS A 33 7.16 -6.43 -24.62
CA LYS A 33 8.14 -6.37 -25.71
C LYS A 33 9.53 -5.98 -25.20
N GLY A 34 9.61 -5.35 -24.03
CA GLY A 34 10.87 -4.96 -23.39
C GLY A 34 11.55 -3.76 -24.05
N ASP A 35 10.80 -3.00 -24.86
CA ASP A 35 11.30 -1.84 -25.59
C ASP A 35 11.30 -0.58 -24.69
N ALA A 36 10.47 -0.57 -23.65
CA ALA A 36 10.36 0.52 -22.72
C ALA A 36 11.47 0.49 -21.66
N SER A 37 12.08 1.66 -21.44
CA SER A 37 12.99 1.90 -20.32
C SER A 37 12.56 3.14 -19.54
N ILE A 38 13.07 3.28 -18.32
CA ILE A 38 12.79 4.42 -17.45
C ILE A 38 14.09 5.09 -17.06
N SER A 39 14.16 6.42 -17.26
CA SER A 39 15.30 7.22 -16.86
C SER A 39 15.42 7.28 -15.33
N LYS A 40 16.60 7.67 -14.82
CA LYS A 40 16.83 7.80 -13.39
C LYS A 40 15.90 8.87 -12.79
N GLU A 41 15.72 9.99 -13.49
CA GLU A 41 14.90 11.11 -13.07
C GLU A 41 13.42 10.71 -12.99
N ALA A 42 12.91 10.00 -14.00
CA ALA A 42 11.55 9.49 -14.00
C ALA A 42 11.32 8.46 -12.87
N LEU A 43 12.34 7.63 -12.59
CA LEU A 43 12.28 6.67 -11.49
C LEU A 43 12.15 7.35 -10.13
N GLU A 44 12.94 8.39 -9.87
CA GLU A 44 12.89 9.21 -8.64
C GLU A 44 11.57 10.00 -8.50
N ILE A 45 10.98 10.44 -9.60
CA ILE A 45 9.65 11.07 -9.59
C ILE A 45 8.59 10.04 -9.20
N MET A 46 8.63 8.85 -9.81
CA MET A 46 7.69 7.76 -9.51
C MET A 46 7.81 7.29 -8.07
N ASP A 47 9.03 7.18 -7.53
CA ASP A 47 9.28 6.81 -6.14
C ASP A 47 8.63 7.80 -5.15
N ARG A 48 8.89 9.10 -5.33
CA ARG A 48 8.27 10.15 -4.50
C ARG A 48 6.76 10.21 -4.64
N MET A 49 6.24 9.96 -5.84
CA MET A 49 4.80 9.88 -6.07
C MET A 49 4.17 8.74 -5.26
N LEU A 50 4.81 7.56 -5.23
CA LEU A 50 4.33 6.42 -4.45
C LEU A 50 4.35 6.69 -2.94
N PHE A 51 5.42 7.33 -2.44
CA PHE A 51 5.47 7.74 -1.03
C PHE A 51 4.37 8.75 -0.67
N THR A 52 4.07 9.69 -1.56
CA THR A 52 2.99 10.67 -1.36
C THR A 52 1.64 9.96 -1.25
N ILE A 53 1.32 9.06 -2.20
CA ILE A 53 0.07 8.28 -2.17
C ILE A 53 -0.02 7.41 -0.91
N PHE A 54 1.08 6.77 -0.52
CA PHE A 54 1.13 5.95 0.68
C PHE A 54 0.88 6.78 1.96
N GLY A 55 1.49 7.96 2.05
CA GLY A 55 1.27 8.91 3.13
C GLY A 55 -0.20 9.32 3.26
N ASP A 56 -0.83 9.68 2.13
CA ASP A 56 -2.25 10.06 2.08
C ASP A 56 -3.16 8.91 2.53
N LEU A 57 -2.92 7.69 2.03
CA LEU A 57 -3.66 6.49 2.44
C LEU A 57 -3.53 6.24 3.95
N ALA A 58 -2.31 6.30 4.50
CA ALA A 58 -2.06 6.06 5.91
C ALA A 58 -2.75 7.13 6.79
N MET A 59 -2.71 8.39 6.38
CA MET A 59 -3.39 9.49 7.10
C MET A 59 -4.90 9.30 7.12
N VAL A 60 -5.51 8.98 5.97
CA VAL A 60 -6.97 8.77 5.88
C VAL A 60 -7.39 7.53 6.65
N ALA A 61 -6.67 6.41 6.50
CA ALA A 61 -6.94 5.18 7.24
C ALA A 61 -6.86 5.43 8.76
N LYS A 62 -5.85 6.17 9.23
CA LYS A 62 -5.70 6.56 10.65
C LYS A 62 -6.95 7.28 11.16
N ARG A 63 -7.48 8.23 10.40
CA ARG A 63 -8.71 8.97 10.77
C ARG A 63 -9.91 8.04 10.85
N ILE A 64 -10.09 7.14 9.87
CA ILE A 64 -11.17 6.15 9.85
C ILE A 64 -11.09 5.25 11.09
N ARG A 65 -9.91 4.70 11.38
CA ARG A 65 -9.68 3.81 12.53
C ARG A 65 -9.96 4.52 13.86
N ILE A 66 -9.46 5.75 14.05
CA ILE A 66 -9.69 6.55 15.26
C ILE A 66 -11.19 6.80 15.46
N ARG A 67 -11.90 7.20 14.39
CA ARG A 67 -13.34 7.48 14.45
C ARG A 67 -14.15 6.23 14.80
N ALA A 68 -13.70 5.07 14.34
CA ALA A 68 -14.32 3.79 14.63
C ALA A 68 -13.99 3.24 16.03
N GLY A 69 -13.08 3.88 16.78
CA GLY A 69 -12.73 3.48 18.16
C GLY A 69 -11.81 2.26 18.26
N TYR A 70 -11.23 1.78 17.15
CA TYR A 70 -10.39 0.59 17.14
C TYR A 70 -8.90 0.92 17.29
N LYS A 71 -8.14 -0.01 17.89
CA LYS A 71 -6.69 0.11 18.08
C LYS A 71 -5.87 -0.42 16.90
N THR A 72 -6.46 -1.26 16.06
CA THR A 72 -5.80 -1.96 14.95
C THR A 72 -6.40 -1.56 13.60
N PHE A 73 -5.55 -1.47 12.57
CA PHE A 73 -6.00 -1.34 11.19
C PHE A 73 -6.52 -2.66 10.64
N THR A 74 -7.47 -2.60 9.73
CA THR A 74 -7.95 -3.73 8.92
C THR A 74 -7.92 -3.38 7.44
N SER A 75 -8.04 -4.40 6.58
CA SER A 75 -8.18 -4.19 5.12
C SER A 75 -9.30 -3.21 4.80
N LEU A 76 -10.43 -3.25 5.52
CA LEU A 76 -11.57 -2.37 5.27
C LEU A 76 -11.20 -0.90 5.53
N ASP A 77 -10.40 -0.63 6.56
CA ASP A 77 -9.93 0.73 6.85
C ASP A 77 -9.02 1.23 5.70
N ILE A 78 -8.17 0.35 5.15
CA ILE A 78 -7.29 0.66 4.01
C ILE A 78 -8.09 0.80 2.70
N GLN A 79 -9.04 -0.08 2.45
CA GLN A 79 -9.92 -0.06 1.27
C GLN A 79 -10.78 1.20 1.23
N THR A 80 -11.35 1.58 2.39
CA THR A 80 -12.11 2.82 2.53
C THR A 80 -11.22 4.04 2.33
N ALA A 81 -10.00 4.02 2.87
CA ALA A 81 -9.01 5.07 2.62
C ALA A 81 -8.63 5.17 1.13
N ALA A 82 -8.41 4.03 0.46
CA ALA A 82 -8.12 3.98 -0.97
C ALA A 82 -9.26 4.59 -1.80
N SER A 83 -10.51 4.32 -1.42
CA SER A 83 -11.66 4.90 -2.11
C SER A 83 -11.78 6.41 -1.91
N ALA A 84 -11.37 6.92 -0.75
CA ALA A 84 -11.37 8.36 -0.46
C ALA A 84 -10.18 9.13 -1.08
N VAL A 85 -9.01 8.49 -1.19
CA VAL A 85 -7.77 9.12 -1.72
C VAL A 85 -7.73 9.06 -3.25
N LEU A 86 -8.14 7.94 -3.85
CA LEU A 86 -8.03 7.72 -5.29
C LEU A 86 -9.27 8.24 -6.03
N LYS A 87 -9.07 8.94 -7.15
CA LYS A 87 -10.16 9.51 -7.94
C LYS A 87 -10.94 8.41 -8.69
N ASN A 88 -12.27 8.40 -8.50
CA ASN A 88 -13.28 7.69 -9.33
C ASN A 88 -12.83 6.34 -9.91
N GLY A 89 -12.53 6.30 -11.22
CA GLY A 89 -12.21 5.05 -11.94
C GLY A 89 -11.00 4.31 -11.37
N VAL A 90 -10.01 5.03 -10.84
CA VAL A 90 -8.80 4.43 -10.25
C VAL A 90 -9.13 3.73 -8.94
N SER A 91 -10.01 4.31 -8.12
CA SER A 91 -10.45 3.73 -6.85
C SER A 91 -11.06 2.34 -7.04
N LYS A 92 -11.96 2.18 -8.02
CA LYS A 92 -12.60 0.88 -8.32
C LYS A 92 -11.59 -0.20 -8.71
N HIS A 93 -10.63 0.14 -9.58
CA HIS A 93 -9.59 -0.82 -9.98
C HIS A 93 -8.65 -1.18 -8.82
N ALA A 94 -8.29 -0.20 -7.98
CA ALA A 94 -7.46 -0.41 -6.80
C ALA A 94 -8.15 -1.33 -5.78
N GLU A 95 -9.45 -1.14 -5.55
CA GLU A 95 -10.26 -1.99 -4.68
C GLU A 95 -10.25 -3.45 -5.15
N VAL A 96 -10.52 -3.69 -6.44
CA VAL A 96 -10.49 -5.03 -7.03
C VAL A 96 -9.09 -5.66 -6.93
N GLY A 97 -8.04 -4.88 -7.21
CA GLY A 97 -6.66 -5.32 -7.07
C GLY A 97 -6.31 -5.74 -5.64
N GLY A 98 -6.72 -4.94 -4.65
CA GLY A 98 -6.51 -5.21 -3.23
C GLY A 98 -7.22 -6.48 -2.74
N ILE A 99 -8.49 -6.67 -3.15
CA ILE A 99 -9.25 -7.89 -2.84
C ILE A 99 -8.58 -9.12 -3.46
N SER A 100 -8.18 -9.03 -4.74
CA SER A 100 -7.51 -10.13 -5.44
C SER A 100 -6.17 -10.51 -4.77
N ALA A 101 -5.36 -9.51 -4.41
CA ALA A 101 -4.09 -9.72 -3.74
C ALA A 101 -4.27 -10.38 -2.37
N THR A 102 -5.24 -9.90 -1.59
CA THR A 102 -5.58 -10.48 -0.29
C THR A 102 -5.97 -11.94 -0.41
N LYS A 103 -6.88 -12.26 -1.35
CA LYS A 103 -7.33 -13.63 -1.59
C LYS A 103 -6.19 -14.55 -2.01
N LYS A 104 -5.27 -14.08 -2.87
CA LYS A 104 -4.07 -14.84 -3.25
C LYS A 104 -3.17 -15.10 -2.04
N TYR A 105 -2.99 -14.12 -1.17
CA TYR A 105 -2.20 -14.27 0.05
C TYR A 105 -2.78 -15.31 1.01
N GLU A 106 -4.10 -15.31 1.21
CA GLU A 106 -4.79 -16.32 2.02
C GLU A 106 -4.56 -17.74 1.49
N VAL A 107 -4.65 -17.92 0.16
CA VAL A 107 -4.42 -19.22 -0.49
C VAL A 107 -2.99 -19.69 -0.28
N VAL A 108 -2.01 -18.80 -0.42
CA VAL A 108 -0.59 -19.15 -0.28
C VAL A 108 -0.21 -19.47 1.18
N THR A 109 -0.77 -18.73 2.14
CA THR A 109 -0.37 -18.84 3.55
C THR A 109 -1.27 -19.73 4.40
N GLY A 110 -2.45 -20.10 3.90
CA GLY A 110 -3.48 -20.83 4.67
C GLY A 110 -4.12 -20.01 5.79
N GLN A 111 -3.67 -18.77 6.01
CA GLN A 111 -4.25 -17.86 7.01
C GLN A 111 -5.50 -17.23 6.41
N LYS A 112 -6.68 -17.59 6.94
CA LYS A 112 -7.91 -16.86 6.63
C LYS A 112 -7.76 -15.43 7.13
N SER A 113 -7.79 -14.50 6.20
CA SER A 113 -7.87 -13.11 6.54
C SER A 113 -9.33 -12.84 6.89
N ASN A 114 -9.60 -12.26 8.05
CA ASN A 114 -10.96 -11.83 8.41
C ASN A 114 -11.43 -10.61 7.57
N LEU A 115 -10.89 -10.43 6.36
CA LEU A 115 -10.87 -9.20 5.57
C LEU A 115 -12.14 -8.99 4.72
N LEU A 116 -13.11 -9.92 4.80
CA LEU A 116 -14.48 -9.78 4.28
C LEU A 116 -15.53 -9.83 5.41
N LEU A 117 -15.24 -9.20 6.56
CA LEU A 117 -16.27 -8.92 7.56
C LEU A 117 -17.26 -7.90 6.99
N LYS A 118 -18.35 -8.43 6.42
CA LYS A 118 -19.63 -7.72 6.29
C LYS A 118 -19.86 -6.90 7.54
N SER A 119 -19.92 -5.58 7.41
CA SER A 119 -20.38 -4.61 8.41
C SER A 119 -19.96 -4.95 9.85
N ARG A 120 -18.93 -4.26 10.38
CA ARG A 120 -18.69 -4.25 11.84
C ARG A 120 -19.99 -3.80 12.51
N LYS A 121 -20.74 -4.75 13.10
CA LYS A 121 -21.93 -4.43 13.90
C LYS A 121 -21.47 -3.47 15.01
N LYS A 122 -22.21 -2.36 15.14
CA LYS A 122 -22.08 -1.45 16.27
C LYS A 122 -22.36 -2.19 17.57
#